data_AF-A0A920VJT6-F1
#
_entry.id   AF-A0A920VJT6-F1
#
_cell.length_a   1.000
_cell.length_b   1.000
_cell.length_c   1.000
_cell.angle_alpha   90.00
_cell.angle_beta   90.00
_cell.angle_gamma   90.00
#
_symmetry.space_group_name_H-M   'P 1'
#
loop_
_entity.id
_entity.type
_entity.pdbx_description
1 polymer ?
#
loop_
_entity_poly.entity_id
_entity_poly.type
_entity_poly.pdbx_seq_one_letter_code
_entity_poly.pdbx_strand_id
1 'polypeptide(L)'
;MKSSRFFMISLIVGASVTTPSSAVSQDLPQKGYRAEFFQVLASAEGDFVALAEAMPEQLYTWRPGEGVRSYGEVCLHIAMTNFSGPRMIGARSLLAWNPKDTSNQSRKR
;
A
#
# COMPACT_ATOMS: atom_id res chain seq x y z
N MET A 1 27.43 -27.08 -39.16
CA MET A 1 27.13 -26.16 -40.28
C MET A 1 25.66 -26.30 -40.65
N LYS A 2 24.95 -25.16 -40.79
CA LYS A 2 23.63 -24.96 -41.44
C LYS A 2 22.46 -25.87 -41.01
N SER A 3 21.51 -25.39 -40.20
CA SER A 3 20.32 -24.55 -40.54
C SER A 3 19.06 -25.42 -40.73
N SER A 4 18.03 -25.32 -39.87
CA SER A 4 16.86 -24.40 -40.01
C SER A 4 15.86 -24.98 -41.05
N ARG A 5 14.54 -25.14 -40.91
CA ARG A 5 13.40 -24.58 -40.13
C ARG A 5 12.21 -25.55 -40.39
N PHE A 6 11.23 -25.79 -39.52
CA PHE A 6 9.98 -25.03 -39.38
C PHE A 6 9.00 -25.95 -38.62
N PHE A 7 8.36 -25.50 -37.54
CA PHE A 7 6.89 -25.46 -37.48
C PHE A 7 6.41 -24.78 -36.18
N MET A 8 5.63 -23.73 -36.39
CA MET A 8 4.45 -23.29 -35.65
C MET A 8 4.45 -23.13 -34.11
N ILE A 9 4.16 -21.87 -33.74
CA ILE A 9 3.04 -21.43 -32.88
C ILE A 9 3.03 -21.97 -31.43
N SER A 10 3.37 -21.07 -30.51
CA SER A 10 2.45 -20.78 -29.41
C SER A 10 2.54 -19.31 -29.03
N LEU A 11 1.52 -18.58 -29.50
CA LEU A 11 1.11 -17.28 -29.02
C LEU A 11 0.62 -17.45 -27.57
N ILE A 12 1.47 -17.14 -26.59
CA ILE A 12 1.02 -16.95 -25.22
C ILE A 12 0.65 -15.46 -25.11
N VAL A 13 -0.62 -15.16 -25.39
CA VAL A 13 -1.30 -14.00 -24.83
C VAL A 13 -1.31 -14.22 -23.32
N GLY A 14 -0.30 -13.68 -22.64
CA GLY A 14 -0.34 -13.51 -21.20
C GLY A 14 -1.43 -12.50 -20.91
N ALA A 15 -2.62 -12.99 -20.56
CA ALA A 15 -3.67 -12.15 -20.01
C ALA A 15 -3.11 -11.51 -18.73
N SER A 16 -2.71 -10.25 -18.83
CA SER A 16 -2.52 -9.41 -17.66
C SER A 16 -3.85 -9.40 -16.92
N VAL A 17 -3.92 -10.16 -15.84
CA VAL A 17 -5.01 -10.07 -14.88
C VAL A 17 -4.81 -8.73 -14.19
N THR A 18 -5.34 -7.66 -14.79
CA THR A 18 -5.56 -6.41 -14.08
C THR A 18 -6.59 -6.75 -13.00
N THR A 19 -6.11 -7.13 -11.82
CA THR A 19 -6.93 -7.20 -10.64
C THR A 19 -7.46 -5.78 -10.42
N PRO A 20 -8.78 -5.55 -10.51
CA PRO A 20 -9.30 -4.26 -10.10
C PRO A 20 -8.96 -4.13 -8.61
N SER A 21 -8.10 -3.17 -8.29
CA SER A 21 -8.01 -2.67 -6.92
C SER A 21 -9.41 -2.15 -6.61
N SER A 22 -10.17 -2.92 -5.84
CA SER A 22 -11.46 -2.49 -5.31
C SER A 22 -11.18 -1.35 -4.35
N ALA A 23 -11.05 -0.14 -4.88
CA ALA A 23 -11.17 1.06 -4.09
C ALA A 23 -12.55 1.00 -3.45
N VAL A 24 -12.58 0.88 -2.12
CA VAL A 24 -13.82 1.02 -1.35
C VAL A 24 -14.34 2.42 -1.68
N SER A 25 -15.43 2.51 -2.46
CA SER A 25 -16.13 3.78 -2.69
C SER A 25 -16.64 4.28 -1.35
N GLN A 26 -15.84 5.14 -0.72
CA GLN A 26 -16.27 5.93 0.39
C GLN A 26 -17.15 7.06 -0.18
N ASP A 27 -18.33 7.28 0.39
CA ASP A 27 -19.19 8.41 0.05
C ASP A 27 -18.57 9.69 0.62
N LEU A 28 -17.51 10.17 -0.05
CA LEU A 28 -16.80 11.37 0.36
C LEU A 28 -17.61 12.61 -0.02
N PRO A 29 -17.66 13.62 0.86
CA PRO A 29 -18.20 14.93 0.50
C PRO A 29 -17.50 15.45 -0.76
N GLN A 30 -18.27 15.89 -1.75
CA GLN A 30 -17.74 16.38 -3.02
C GLN A 30 -17.49 17.91 -3.02
N LYS A 31 -17.97 18.62 -2.00
CA LYS A 31 -17.85 20.08 -1.89
C LYS A 31 -17.59 20.53 -0.45
N GLY A 32 -17.02 21.71 -0.32
CA GLY A 32 -16.71 22.36 0.96
C GLY A 32 -15.43 21.82 1.60
N TYR A 33 -15.09 22.39 2.77
CA TYR A 33 -13.81 22.15 3.44
C TYR A 33 -13.45 20.67 3.64
N ARG A 34 -14.43 19.82 3.98
CA ARG A 34 -14.18 18.39 4.15
C ARG A 34 -13.74 17.72 2.85
N ALA A 35 -14.33 18.12 1.71
CA ALA A 35 -13.95 17.61 0.40
C ALA A 35 -12.52 18.01 0.03
N GLU A 36 -12.20 19.29 0.21
CA GLU A 36 -10.85 19.83 -0.03
C GLU A 36 -9.81 19.14 0.87
N PHE A 37 -10.12 18.95 2.14
CA PHE A 37 -9.25 18.24 3.08
C PHE A 37 -8.97 16.81 2.63
N PHE A 38 -10.00 16.06 2.22
CA PHE A 38 -9.81 14.70 1.71
C PHE A 38 -9.04 14.66 0.39
N GLN A 39 -9.24 15.65 -0.48
CA GLN A 39 -8.49 15.73 -1.73
C GLN A 39 -6.99 15.90 -1.46
N VAL A 40 -6.61 16.73 -0.50
CA VAL A 40 -5.21 16.90 -0.07
C VAL A 40 -4.65 15.57 0.48
N LEU A 41 -5.42 14.86 1.32
CA LEU A 41 -4.99 13.56 1.84
C LEU A 41 -4.81 12.52 0.72
N ALA A 42 -5.74 12.47 -0.24
CA ALA A 42 -5.68 11.52 -1.35
C ALA A 42 -4.47 11.80 -2.27
N SER A 43 -4.18 13.08 -2.55
CA SER A 43 -2.98 13.46 -3.30
C SER A 43 -1.70 13.07 -2.55
N ALA A 44 -1.61 13.37 -1.24
CA ALA A 44 -0.45 13.01 -0.44
C ALA A 44 -0.25 11.49 -0.37
N GLU A 45 -1.32 10.71 -0.19
CA GLU A 45 -1.27 9.25 -0.23
C GLU A 45 -0.68 8.75 -1.57
N GLY A 46 -1.21 9.25 -2.69
CA GLY A 46 -0.73 8.90 -4.02
C GLY A 46 0.75 9.21 -4.22
N ASP A 47 1.19 10.41 -3.82
CA ASP A 47 2.58 10.84 -3.95
C ASP A 47 3.53 9.96 -3.12
N PHE A 48 3.17 9.65 -1.87
CA PHE A 48 4.00 8.80 -1.01
C PHE A 48 4.08 7.36 -1.49
N VAL A 49 2.96 6.78 -1.94
CA VAL A 49 2.95 5.41 -2.47
C VAL A 49 3.77 5.34 -3.76
N ALA A 50 3.55 6.26 -4.70
CA ALA A 50 4.31 6.30 -5.96
C ALA A 50 5.81 6.44 -5.72
N LEU A 51 6.22 7.29 -4.76
CA LEU A 51 7.62 7.42 -4.39
C LEU A 51 8.19 6.13 -3.77
N ALA A 52 7.44 5.46 -2.89
CA ALA A 52 7.85 4.20 -2.29
C ALA A 52 8.04 3.08 -3.33
N GLU A 53 7.16 3.00 -4.32
CA GLU A 53 7.24 2.02 -5.41
C GLU A 53 8.39 2.32 -6.39
N ALA A 54 8.68 3.60 -6.64
CA ALA A 54 9.78 4.00 -7.51
C ALA A 54 11.17 3.86 -6.87
N MET A 55 11.24 3.74 -5.55
CA MET A 55 12.50 3.73 -4.81
C MET A 55 13.18 2.34 -4.86
N PRO A 56 14.47 2.26 -5.26
CA PRO A 56 15.26 1.03 -5.18
C PRO A 56 15.33 0.49 -3.74
N GLU A 57 15.25 -0.83 -3.58
CA GLU A 57 15.25 -1.50 -2.26
C GLU A 57 16.47 -1.11 -1.40
N GLN A 58 17.67 -1.05 -2.00
CA GLN A 58 18.88 -0.67 -1.27
C GLN A 58 18.84 0.74 -0.64
N LEU A 59 17.96 1.63 -1.10
CA LEU A 59 17.83 2.99 -0.58
C LEU A 59 16.87 3.08 0.61
N TYR A 60 16.16 2.01 0.98
CA TYR A 60 15.35 2.02 2.20
C TYR A 60 16.19 2.16 3.48
N THR A 61 17.47 1.80 3.42
CA THR A 61 18.44 2.00 4.53
C THR A 61 19.21 3.31 4.42
N TRP A 62 19.09 4.05 3.31
CA TRP A 62 19.78 5.32 3.11
C TRP A 62 19.33 6.37 4.14
N ARG A 63 20.30 7.15 4.61
CA ARG A 63 20.12 8.23 5.59
C ARG A 63 20.58 9.57 4.97
N PRO A 64 19.79 10.65 5.09
CA PRO A 64 20.18 11.95 4.56
C PRO A 64 21.31 12.63 5.34
N GLY A 65 21.50 12.26 6.62
CA GLY A 65 22.49 12.85 7.51
C GLY A 65 22.60 12.09 8.83
N GLU A 66 23.58 12.46 9.64
CA GLU A 66 23.79 11.89 10.97
C GLU A 66 22.58 12.14 11.87
N GLY A 67 22.13 11.10 12.57
CA GLY A 67 20.94 11.18 13.44
C GLY A 67 19.60 11.30 12.71
N VAL A 68 19.59 11.39 11.38
CA VAL A 68 18.35 11.45 10.59
C VAL A 68 17.84 10.04 10.31
N ARG A 69 16.52 9.87 10.47
CA ARG A 69 15.79 8.64 10.17
C ARG A 69 16.02 8.20 8.72
N SER A 70 16.16 6.89 8.48
CA SER A 70 16.31 6.37 7.12
C SER A 70 15.01 6.54 6.32
N TYR A 71 15.11 6.46 4.99
CA TYR A 71 13.94 6.51 4.12
C TYR A 71 12.88 5.45 4.51
N GLY A 72 13.29 4.20 4.68
CA GLY A 72 12.38 3.11 5.05
C GLY A 72 11.73 3.29 6.42
N GLU A 73 12.47 3.85 7.39
CA GLU A 73 11.90 4.19 8.69
C GLU A 73 10.86 5.31 8.57
N VAL A 74 11.01 6.29 7.66
CA VAL A 74 10.00 7.33 7.39
C VAL A 74 8.75 6.70 6.76
N CYS A 75 8.90 5.84 5.76
CA CYS A 75 7.79 5.12 5.16
C CYS A 75 7.01 4.32 6.20
N LEU A 76 7.72 3.58 7.07
CA LEU A 76 7.09 2.83 8.15
C LEU A 76 6.35 3.73 9.13
N HIS A 77 6.90 4.90 9.48
CA HIS A 77 6.22 5.85 10.34
C HIS A 77 4.92 6.39 9.74
N ILE A 78 4.92 6.74 8.45
CA ILE A 78 3.71 7.18 7.74
C ILE A 78 2.67 6.05 7.71
N ALA A 79 3.08 4.84 7.35
CA ALA A 79 2.17 3.69 7.36
C ALA A 79 1.59 3.43 8.76
N MET A 80 2.42 3.39 9.79
CA MET A 80 1.96 3.19 11.17
C MET A 80 0.97 4.27 11.58
N THR A 81 1.28 5.55 11.37
CA THR A 81 0.37 6.64 11.75
C THR A 81 -0.97 6.57 11.01
N ASN A 82 -1.00 6.14 9.74
CA ASN A 82 -2.24 6.02 8.99
C ASN A 82 -3.07 4.78 9.36
N PHE A 83 -2.44 3.64 9.65
CA PHE A 83 -3.16 2.40 9.98
C PHE A 83 -3.45 2.23 11.48
N SER A 84 -2.64 2.82 12.37
CA SER A 84 -2.84 2.78 13.82
C SER A 84 -3.42 4.07 14.39
N GLY A 85 -3.23 5.22 13.74
CA GLY A 85 -3.74 6.52 14.18
C GLY A 85 -5.27 6.58 14.34
N PRO A 86 -6.06 6.06 13.38
CA PRO A 86 -7.52 6.03 13.52
C PRO A 86 -7.97 5.33 14.81
N ARG A 87 -7.28 4.27 15.22
CA ARG A 87 -7.56 3.55 16.48
C ARG A 87 -7.34 4.45 17.71
N MET A 88 -6.32 5.30 17.71
CA MET A 88 -6.00 6.17 18.84
C MET A 88 -7.06 7.27 19.07
N ILE A 89 -7.76 7.70 18.01
CA ILE A 89 -8.83 8.71 18.08
C ILE A 89 -10.25 8.11 18.13
N GLY A 90 -10.35 6.81 18.41
CA GLY A 90 -11.63 6.11 18.59
C GLY A 90 -12.31 5.66 17.30
N ALA A 91 -11.65 5.79 16.13
CA ALA A 91 -12.16 5.23 14.89
C ALA A 91 -11.91 3.72 14.82
N ARG A 92 -12.82 3.00 14.15
CA ARG A 92 -12.72 1.55 13.97
C ARG A 92 -11.52 1.25 13.07
N SER A 93 -10.63 0.37 13.53
CA SER A 93 -9.46 -0.10 12.77
C SER A 93 -9.87 -0.65 11.40
N LEU A 94 -9.15 -0.25 10.34
CA LEU A 94 -9.35 -0.76 8.97
C LEU A 94 -8.82 -2.18 8.80
N LEU A 95 -7.80 -2.59 9.57
CA LEU A 95 -7.55 -4.01 9.80
C LEU A 95 -8.71 -4.52 10.65
N ALA A 96 -9.49 -5.45 10.09
CA ALA A 96 -10.59 -6.17 10.75
C ALA A 96 -10.07 -7.02 11.92
N TRP A 97 -9.62 -6.36 12.98
CA TRP A 97 -9.31 -7.00 14.24
C TRP A 97 -10.64 -7.26 14.95
N ASN A 98 -11.05 -8.53 15.03
CA ASN A 98 -12.21 -8.92 15.79
C ASN A 98 -11.75 -9.39 17.19
N PRO A 99 -12.26 -8.80 18.28
CA PRO A 99 -11.86 -9.19 19.64
C PRO A 99 -12.15 -10.67 19.98
N LYS A 100 -12.98 -11.37 19.19
CA LYS A 100 -13.21 -12.82 19.35
C LYS A 100 -12.04 -13.67 18.88
N ASP A 101 -11.16 -13.14 18.04
CA ASP A 101 -10.05 -13.87 17.43
C ASP A 101 -8.97 -14.25 18.47
N THR A 102 -8.81 -13.45 19.52
CA THR A 102 -7.84 -13.69 20.60
C THR A 102 -8.29 -14.82 21.53
N SER A 103 -9.59 -14.95 21.80
CA SER A 103 -10.15 -15.96 22.69
C SER A 103 -10.04 -17.40 22.14
N ASN A 104 -9.94 -17.54 20.82
CA ASN A 104 -9.77 -18.84 20.16
C ASN A 104 -8.29 -19.26 20.05
N GLN A 105 -7.35 -18.30 20.01
CA GLN A 105 -5.92 -18.60 19.97
C GLN A 105 -5.36 -19.07 21.33
N SER A 106 -5.89 -18.60 22.44
CA SER A 106 -5.50 -19.06 23.79
C SER A 106 -6.01 -20.46 24.12
N ARG A 107 -6.98 -20.98 23.37
CA ARG A 107 -7.54 -22.34 23.54
C ARG A 107 -6.79 -23.41 22.74
N LYS A 108 -5.92 -22.98 21.81
CA LYS A 108 -5.13 -23.86 20.93
C LYS A 108 -3.64 -23.93 21.32
N ARG A 109 -3.25 -23.35 22.47
CA ARG A 109 -1.91 -23.50 23.05
C ARG A 109 -1.97 -24.38 24.29
#